data_AF-A0A2P2LBA0-F1
#
_entry.id   AF-A0A2P2LBA0-F1
#
_cell.length_a   1.000
_cell.length_b   1.000
_cell.length_c   1.000
_cell.angle_alpha   90.00
_cell.angle_beta   90.00
_cell.angle_gamma   90.00
#
_symmetry.space_group_name_H-M   'P 1'
#
loop_
_entity.id
_entity.type
_entity.pdbx_description
1 polymer ?
#
loop_
_entity_poly.entity_id
_entity_poly.type
_entity_poly.pdbx_seq_one_letter_code
_entity_poly.pdbx_strand_id
1 'polypeptide(L)'
;MAITFTDLHTESGIKSLDQFLNGKSYISGDQITKDDIKVYAAVLEKPGDSFPNATKWYDCVSSVLATSFPGKAVGVRIGSKAAPVEAASAEQVPTPYIILYKR
;
A
#
# COMPACT_ATOMS: atom_id res chain seq x y z
N MET A 1 2.78 9.93 15.86
CA MET A 1 2.89 8.51 15.48
C MET A 1 3.35 8.44 14.05
N ALA A 2 4.28 7.53 13.72
CA ALA A 2 4.71 7.34 12.34
C ALA A 2 3.72 6.42 11.61
N ILE A 3 3.29 6.81 10.41
CA ILE A 3 2.47 5.99 9.53
C ILE A 3 3.40 5.28 8.55
N THR A 4 3.23 3.97 8.40
CA THR A 4 4.01 3.17 7.46
C THR A 4 3.05 2.47 6.51
N PHE A 5 3.24 2.70 5.21
CA PHE A 5 2.56 1.94 4.16
C PHE A 5 3.52 0.91 3.59
N THR A 6 3.04 -0.29 3.34
CA THR A 6 3.80 -1.37 2.72
C THR A 6 3.28 -1.65 1.33
N ASP A 7 4.19 -1.90 0.39
CA ASP A 7 3.88 -2.40 -0.95
C ASP A 7 2.78 -1.61 -1.69
N LEU A 8 2.91 -0.29 -1.72
CA LEU A 8 2.02 0.64 -2.45
C LEU A 8 1.99 0.43 -3.97
N HIS A 9 2.78 -0.49 -4.51
CA HIS A 9 2.70 -0.95 -5.89
C HIS A 9 1.73 -2.13 -6.08
N THR A 10 1.15 -2.65 -4.99
CA THR A 10 0.18 -3.76 -4.99
C THR A 10 -1.22 -3.27 -4.65
N GLU A 11 -2.23 -3.99 -5.11
CA GLU A 11 -3.63 -3.69 -4.79
C GLU A 11 -3.90 -3.63 -3.27
N SER A 12 -3.27 -4.53 -2.50
CA SER A 12 -3.42 -4.53 -1.04
C SER A 12 -2.83 -3.27 -0.40
N GLY A 13 -1.66 -2.81 -0.86
CA GLY A 13 -1.05 -1.57 -0.36
C GLY A 13 -1.91 -0.35 -0.69
N ILE A 14 -2.43 -0.29 -1.92
CA ILE A 14 -3.35 0.78 -2.35
C ILE A 14 -4.66 0.75 -1.54
N LYS A 15 -5.19 -0.43 -1.23
CA LYS A 15 -6.36 -0.56 -0.35
C LYS A 15 -6.12 0.01 1.04
N SER A 16 -4.95 -0.26 1.63
CA SER A 16 -4.58 0.32 2.93
C SER A 16 -4.45 1.84 2.87
N LEU A 17 -3.90 2.38 1.77
CA LEU A 17 -3.83 3.81 1.53
C LEU A 17 -5.23 4.44 1.40
N ASP A 18 -6.12 3.83 0.61
CA ASP A 18 -7.49 4.30 0.43
C ASP A 18 -8.26 4.37 1.76
N GLN A 19 -8.16 3.32 2.56
CA GLN A 19 -8.76 3.26 3.89
C GLN A 19 -8.19 4.32 4.83
N PHE A 20 -6.88 4.57 4.77
CA PHE A 20 -6.23 5.61 5.56
C PHE A 20 -6.73 7.01 5.18
N LEU A 21 -6.96 7.24 3.88
CA LEU A 21 -7.44 8.51 3.34
C LEU A 21 -8.95 8.72 3.54
N ASN A 22 -9.67 7.75 4.10
CA ASN A 22 -11.08 7.94 4.41
C ASN A 22 -11.27 9.09 5.43
N GLY A 23 -12.02 10.12 5.02
CA GLY A 23 -12.20 11.35 5.81
C GLY A 23 -10.96 12.25 5.88
N LYS A 24 -9.92 11.98 5.08
CA LYS A 24 -8.71 12.82 4.97
C LYS A 24 -8.53 13.29 3.54
N SER A 25 -8.00 14.51 3.40
CA SER A 25 -7.62 15.03 2.07
C SER A 25 -6.18 14.67 1.70
N TYR A 26 -5.30 14.54 2.69
CA TYR A 26 -3.85 14.36 2.54
C TYR A 26 -3.31 13.39 3.59
N ILE A 27 -2.05 12.97 3.42
CA ILE A 27 -1.36 12.06 4.33
C ILE A 27 -1.19 12.70 5.71
N SER A 28 -0.84 13.99 5.73
CA SER A 28 -0.56 14.75 6.95
C SER A 28 -1.25 16.12 6.89
N GLY A 29 -2.25 16.33 7.75
CA GLY A 29 -2.95 17.62 7.88
C GLY A 29 -3.90 17.96 6.72
N ASP A 30 -4.15 19.25 6.54
CA ASP A 30 -5.18 19.77 5.61
C ASP A 30 -4.61 20.34 4.31
N GLN A 31 -3.29 20.26 4.12
CA GLN A 31 -2.58 20.74 2.94
C GLN A 31 -1.61 19.67 2.42
N ILE A 32 -1.15 19.81 1.17
CA ILE A 32 -0.09 18.94 0.63
C ILE A 32 1.19 19.16 1.42
N THR A 33 1.77 18.05 1.88
CA THR A 33 3.03 18.04 2.64
C THR A 33 4.08 17.19 1.94
N LYS A 34 5.29 17.16 2.52
CA LYS A 34 6.36 16.28 2.06
C LYS A 34 6.00 14.79 2.17
N ASP A 35 5.09 14.43 3.07
CA ASP A 35 4.66 13.04 3.23
C ASP A 35 3.77 12.60 2.05
N ASP A 36 2.92 13.49 1.54
CA ASP A 36 2.14 13.23 0.32
C ASP A 36 3.06 12.93 -0.87
N ILE A 37 4.14 13.69 -1.03
CA ILE A 37 5.09 13.47 -2.12
C ILE A 37 5.81 12.13 -1.98
N LYS A 38 6.19 11.74 -0.75
CA LYS A 38 6.83 10.43 -0.50
C LYS A 38 5.89 9.27 -0.84
N VAL A 39 4.63 9.35 -0.42
CA VAL A 39 3.64 8.30 -0.72
C VAL A 39 3.32 8.31 -2.21
N TYR A 40 3.16 9.47 -2.84
CA TYR A 40 2.88 9.61 -4.27
C TYR A 40 3.98 8.96 -5.12
N ALA A 41 5.26 9.17 -4.77
CA ALA A 41 6.38 8.56 -5.48
C ALA A 41 6.41 7.01 -5.37
N ALA A 42 5.79 6.44 -4.32
CA ALA A 42 5.68 5.00 -4.14
C ALA A 42 4.45 4.38 -4.83
N VAL A 43 3.44 5.20 -5.16
CA VAL A 43 2.27 4.81 -5.94
C VAL A 43 2.61 4.95 -7.42
N LEU A 44 2.93 3.83 -8.07
CA LEU A 44 3.49 3.82 -9.44
C LEU A 44 2.54 4.40 -10.49
N GLU A 45 1.24 4.18 -10.32
CA GLU A 45 0.21 4.56 -11.28
C GLU A 45 -1.06 4.98 -10.53
N LYS A 46 -1.91 5.75 -11.20
CA LYS A 46 -3.18 6.21 -10.64
C LYS A 46 -4.00 5.01 -10.15
N PRO A 47 -4.47 5.02 -8.88
CA PRO A 47 -5.36 3.97 -8.38
C PRO A 47 -6.64 3.87 -9.22
N GLY A 48 -7.17 2.64 -9.35
CA GLY A 48 -8.42 2.40 -10.06
C GLY A 48 -9.66 2.92 -9.32
N ASP A 49 -10.82 2.88 -9.99
CA ASP A 49 -12.09 3.39 -9.44
C ASP A 49 -12.58 2.67 -8.17
N SER A 50 -12.03 1.48 -7.89
CA SER A 50 -12.27 0.73 -6.65
C SER A 50 -11.67 1.40 -5.39
N PHE A 51 -10.80 2.42 -5.57
CA PHE A 51 -10.11 3.13 -4.48
C PHE A 51 -10.37 4.64 -4.57
N PRO A 52 -11.61 5.10 -4.38
CA PRO A 52 -12.00 6.48 -4.67
C PRO A 52 -11.26 7.54 -3.84
N ASN A 53 -10.89 7.24 -2.59
CA ASN A 53 -10.18 8.18 -1.73
C ASN A 53 -8.72 8.33 -2.20
N ALA A 54 -8.06 7.20 -2.50
CA ALA A 54 -6.71 7.18 -3.04
C ALA A 54 -6.64 7.83 -4.42
N THR A 55 -7.61 7.56 -5.30
CA THR A 55 -7.71 8.17 -6.64
C THR A 55 -7.85 9.68 -6.56
N LYS A 56 -8.76 10.18 -5.71
CA LYS A 56 -8.95 11.61 -5.50
C LYS A 56 -7.68 12.29 -4.96
N TRP A 57 -7.06 11.69 -3.95
CA TRP A 57 -5.80 12.19 -3.39
C TRP A 57 -4.68 12.23 -4.44
N TYR A 58 -4.52 11.16 -5.24
CA TYR A 58 -3.51 11.07 -6.29
C TYR A 58 -3.69 12.18 -7.34
N ASP A 59 -4.93 12.44 -7.77
CA ASP A 59 -5.24 13.51 -8.72
C ASP A 59 -4.92 14.90 -8.14
N CYS A 60 -5.22 15.14 -6.86
CA CYS A 60 -4.88 16.39 -6.18
C CYS A 60 -3.36 16.61 -6.15
N VAL A 61 -2.58 15.62 -5.74
CA VAL A 61 -1.11 15.72 -5.70
C VAL A 61 -0.53 15.91 -7.09
N SER A 62 -1.01 15.13 -8.08
CA SER A 62 -0.59 15.21 -9.48
C SER A 62 -0.82 16.61 -10.07
N SER A 63 -1.99 17.21 -9.82
CA SER A 63 -2.33 18.55 -10.31
C SER A 63 -1.39 19.64 -9.76
N VAL A 64 -1.06 19.57 -8.47
CA VAL A 64 -0.14 20.52 -7.83
C VAL A 64 1.28 20.35 -8.35
N LEU A 65 1.73 19.11 -8.55
CA LEU A 65 3.03 18.83 -9.14
C LEU A 65 3.11 19.33 -10.59
N ALA A 66 2.08 19.13 -11.40
CA ALA A 66 2.04 19.59 -12.79
C ALA A 66 2.14 21.11 -12.92
N THR A 67 1.61 21.86 -11.93
CA THR A 67 1.72 23.33 -11.88
C THR A 67 3.16 23.79 -11.59
N SER A 68 3.92 22.99 -10.83
CA SER A 68 5.25 23.37 -10.33
C SER A 68 6.40 22.80 -11.17
N PHE A 69 6.19 21.64 -11.79
CA PHE A 69 7.21 20.87 -12.50
C PHE A 69 6.71 20.52 -13.90
N PRO A 70 7.12 21.28 -14.93
CA PRO A 70 6.75 20.98 -16.30
C PRO A 70 7.45 19.69 -16.78
N GLY A 71 6.73 18.89 -17.57
CA GLY A 71 7.26 17.66 -18.19
C GLY A 71 6.64 16.37 -17.65
N LYS A 72 6.77 15.27 -18.40
CA LYS A 72 6.32 13.94 -17.99
C LYS A 72 7.50 13.16 -17.39
N ALA A 73 7.26 12.40 -16.33
CA ALA A 73 8.26 11.49 -15.79
C ALA A 73 8.63 10.42 -16.83
N VAL A 74 9.93 10.18 -17.06
CA VAL A 74 10.46 9.32 -18.15
C VAL A 74 10.84 7.92 -17.65
N GLY A 75 10.15 7.41 -16.62
CA GLY A 75 10.27 6.00 -16.22
C GLY A 75 11.10 5.70 -14.97
N VAL A 76 11.40 6.70 -14.14
CA VAL A 76 11.92 6.43 -12.78
C VAL A 76 10.81 5.77 -11.96
N ARG A 77 11.09 4.59 -11.41
CA ARG A 77 10.17 3.82 -10.58
C ARG A 77 10.86 3.41 -9.28
N ILE A 78 10.11 3.43 -8.19
CA ILE A 78 10.58 2.95 -6.88
C ILE A 78 10.01 1.55 -6.69
N GLY A 79 10.89 0.54 -6.64
CA GLY A 79 10.50 -0.82 -6.26
C GLY A 79 10.57 -1.00 -4.74
N SER A 80 9.59 -1.69 -4.15
CA SER A 80 9.74 -2.24 -2.80
C SER A 80 10.15 -3.71 -2.89
N LYS A 81 11.30 -4.05 -2.31
CA LYS A 81 11.67 -5.43 -2.02
C LYS A 81 11.18 -5.71 -0.60
N ALA A 82 9.94 -6.19 -0.47
CA ALA A 82 9.52 -6.75 0.81
C ALA A 82 10.42 -7.97 1.12
N ALA A 83 10.95 -8.04 2.35
CA ALA A 83 11.57 -9.26 2.83
C ALA A 83 10.51 -10.39 2.81
N PRO A 84 10.86 -11.63 2.47
CA PRO A 84 9.90 -12.74 2.54
C PRO A 84 9.34 -12.79 3.96
N VAL A 85 8.03 -12.60 4.10
CA VAL A 85 7.34 -12.97 5.33
C VAL A 85 7.40 -14.48 5.41
N GLU A 86 8.25 -15.00 6.29
CA GLU A 86 8.30 -16.41 6.62
C GLU A 86 6.93 -16.78 7.18
N ALA A 87 6.13 -17.46 6.36
CA ALA A 87 4.83 -17.97 6.74
C ALA A 87 5.05 -18.90 7.93
N ALA A 88 4.67 -18.45 9.13
CA ALA A 88 4.61 -19.29 10.31
C ALA A 88 3.70 -20.48 9.97
N SER A 89 4.34 -21.63 9.76
CA SER A 89 3.71 -22.90 9.47
C SER A 89 2.68 -23.19 10.56
N ALA A 90 1.42 -23.33 10.16
CA ALA A 90 0.37 -23.84 11.01
C ALA A 90 0.82 -25.17 11.62
N GLU A 91 0.91 -25.21 12.94
CA GLU A 91 1.22 -26.39 13.73
C GLU A 91 0.13 -27.45 13.46
N GLN A 92 0.52 -28.52 12.78
CA GLN A 92 -0.34 -29.67 12.49
C GLN A 92 -0.72 -30.34 13.80
N VAL A 93 -2.03 -30.39 14.06
CA VAL A 93 -2.66 -31.19 15.12
C VAL A 93 -2.27 -32.66 14.95
N PRO A 94 -1.62 -33.32 15.93
CA PRO A 94 -1.32 -34.75 15.82
C PRO A 94 -2.61 -35.55 16.03
N THR A 95 -2.99 -36.32 15.01
CA THR A 95 -4.03 -37.34 15.10
C THR A 95 -3.53 -38.49 15.98
N PRO A 96 -4.29 -38.93 17.01
CA PRO A 96 -3.86 -40.08 17.80
C PRO A 96 -4.00 -41.36 16.97
N TYR A 97 -2.87 -42.04 16.76
CA TYR A 97 -2.82 -43.34 16.11
C TYR A 97 -3.59 -44.36 16.96
N ILE A 98 -4.69 -44.86 16.41
CA ILE A 98 -5.47 -45.96 16.99
C ILE A 98 -4.61 -47.21 16.90
N ILE A 99 -3.96 -47.61 17.99
CA ILE A 99 -3.27 -48.90 18.01
C ILE A 99 -4.31 -50.00 18.19
N LEU A 100 -4.70 -50.58 17.05
CA LEU A 100 -5.36 -51.87 16.96
C LEU A 100 -4.41 -52.96 17.49
N TYR A 101 -4.48 -53.29 18.78
CA TYR A 101 -3.98 -54.57 19.27
C TYR A 101 -5.13 -55.58 19.30
N LYS A 102 -5.18 -56.36 18.22
CA LYS A 102 -5.87 -57.64 18.15
C LYS A 102 -4.82 -58.73 18.39
N ARG A 103 -4.76 -59.30 19.60
CA ARG A 103 -4.49 -60.73 19.82
C ARG A 103 -4.84 -61.14 21.23
#